data_AF-A0A950ED31-F1
#
_entry.id   AF-A0A950ED31-F1
#
_cell.length_a   1.000
_cell.length_b   1.000
_cell.length_c   1.000
_cell.angle_alpha   90.00
_cell.angle_beta   90.00
_cell.angle_gamma   90.00
#
_symmetry.space_group_name_H-M   'P 1'
#
loop_
_entity.id
_entity.type
_entity.pdbx_description
1 polymer ?
#
loop_
_entity_poly.entity_id
_entity_poly.type
_entity_poly.pdbx_seq_one_letter_code
_entity_poly.pdbx_strand_id
1 'polypeptide(L)'
;PPPPAALPTAELLAALPGRHDLIMPVARRLCEETGDYNMATQRTFEQMATAVATRAVQAAVLLSCWRQAMGPRAEHKGKVLVAAWGREARPHITPMRC
;
A
#
# COMPACT_ATOMS: atom_id res chain seq x y z
N PRO A 1 -5.64 -20.51 -5.75
CA PRO A 1 -5.30 -19.65 -4.59
C PRO A 1 -6.59 -19.20 -3.91
N PRO A 2 -6.60 -18.91 -2.60
CA PRO A 2 -7.77 -18.34 -1.94
C PRO A 2 -8.15 -16.99 -2.59
N PRO A 3 -9.43 -16.58 -2.54
CA PRO A 3 -9.82 -15.27 -3.03
C PRO A 3 -9.06 -14.18 -2.26
N PRO A 4 -8.59 -13.09 -2.92
CA PRO A 4 -7.79 -12.05 -2.27
C PRO A 4 -8.45 -11.46 -1.02
N ALA A 5 -9.78 -11.43 -0.97
CA ALA A 5 -10.56 -10.96 0.17
C ALA A 5 -10.40 -11.81 1.45
N ALA A 6 -9.98 -13.08 1.32
CA ALA A 6 -9.77 -14.00 2.43
C ALA A 6 -8.34 -13.96 2.99
N LEU A 7 -7.41 -13.26 2.32
CA LEU A 7 -6.03 -13.16 2.78
C LEU A 7 -5.90 -12.09 3.89
N PRO A 8 -5.07 -12.35 4.92
CA PRO A 8 -4.60 -11.32 5.83
C PRO A 8 -3.92 -10.18 5.06
N THR A 9 -4.08 -8.93 5.53
CA THR A 9 -3.53 -7.74 4.85
C THR A 9 -2.04 -7.88 4.55
N ALA A 10 -1.24 -8.42 5.47
CA ALA A 10 0.19 -8.65 5.25
C ALA A 10 0.48 -9.61 4.09
N GLU A 11 -0.29 -10.69 3.96
CA GLU A 11 -0.14 -11.68 2.88
C GLU A 11 -0.62 -11.11 1.54
N LEU A 12 -1.71 -10.34 1.57
CA LEU A 12 -2.22 -9.64 0.39
C LEU A 12 -1.17 -8.66 -0.17
N LEU A 13 -0.51 -7.90 0.70
CA LEU A 13 0.58 -6.98 0.30
C LEU A 13 1.81 -7.73 -0.22
N ALA A 14 2.17 -8.87 0.39
CA ALA A 14 3.29 -9.70 -0.06
C ALA A 14 3.06 -10.34 -1.44
N ALA A 15 1.80 -10.63 -1.79
CA ALA A 15 1.43 -11.21 -3.07
C ALA A 15 1.34 -10.18 -4.22
N LEU A 16 1.42 -8.88 -3.93
CA LEU A 16 1.19 -7.80 -4.88
C LEU A 16 2.23 -7.68 -6.03
N PRO A 17 3.54 -7.93 -5.82
CA PRO A 17 4.53 -7.77 -6.89
C PRO A 17 4.24 -8.63 -8.13
N GLY A 18 4.01 -7.98 -9.28
CA GLY A 18 3.65 -8.63 -10.54
C GLY A 18 2.17 -9.02 -10.67
N ARG A 19 1.31 -8.67 -9.71
CA ARG A 19 -0.13 -9.01 -9.69
C ARG A 19 -0.99 -7.74 -9.79
N HIS A 20 -1.18 -7.26 -11.02
CA HIS A 20 -1.97 -6.04 -11.28
C HIS A 20 -3.45 -6.16 -10.92
N ASP A 21 -3.99 -7.39 -10.94
CA ASP A 21 -5.36 -7.70 -10.51
C ASP A 21 -5.59 -7.42 -9.02
N LEU A 22 -4.52 -7.33 -8.22
CA LEU A 22 -4.59 -7.06 -6.79
C LEU A 22 -4.55 -5.57 -6.43
N ILE A 23 -4.35 -4.66 -7.39
CA ILE A 23 -4.25 -3.20 -7.13
C ILE A 23 -5.52 -2.69 -6.42
N MET A 24 -6.69 -2.94 -7.01
CA MET A 24 -7.97 -2.47 -6.45
C MET A 24 -8.33 -3.19 -5.13
N PRO A 25 -8.20 -4.53 -5.02
CA PRO A 25 -8.35 -5.22 -3.73
C PRO A 25 -7.46 -4.66 -2.61
N VAL A 26 -6.18 -4.38 -2.90
CA VAL A 26 -5.24 -3.81 -1.92
C VAL A 26 -5.66 -2.41 -1.53
N ALA A 27 -5.96 -1.53 -2.50
CA ALA A 27 -6.33 -0.16 -2.20
C ALA A 27 -7.59 -0.10 -1.32
N ARG A 28 -8.61 -0.91 -1.66
CA ARG A 28 -9.82 -1.04 -0.85
C ARG A 28 -9.52 -1.56 0.56
N ARG A 29 -8.68 -2.59 0.69
CA ARG A 29 -8.28 -3.12 2.00
C ARG A 29 -7.58 -2.05 2.84
N LEU A 30 -6.73 -1.23 2.23
CA LEU A 30 -6.07 -0.13 2.93
C LEU A 30 -7.07 0.92 3.41
N CYS A 31 -8.06 1.31 2.59
CA CYS A 31 -9.14 2.21 3.01
C CYS A 31 -9.91 1.65 4.23
N GLU A 32 -10.23 0.36 4.20
CA GLU A 32 -10.93 -0.33 5.30
C GLU A 32 -10.12 -0.32 6.60
N GLU A 33 -8.84 -0.69 6.55
CA GLU A 33 -7.93 -0.73 7.71
C GLU A 33 -7.66 0.65 8.30
N THR A 34 -7.55 1.67 7.44
CA THR A 34 -7.31 3.05 7.88
C THR A 34 -8.58 3.79 8.28
N GLY A 35 -9.75 3.27 7.94
CA GLY A 35 -11.04 3.95 8.11
C GLY A 35 -11.18 5.21 7.26
N ASP A 36 -10.43 5.31 6.15
CA ASP A 36 -10.42 6.49 5.28
C ASP A 36 -10.90 6.12 3.87
N TYR A 37 -12.12 6.54 3.56
CA TYR A 37 -12.81 6.23 2.30
C TYR A 37 -12.87 7.44 1.36
N ASN A 38 -12.09 8.49 1.61
CA ASN A 38 -12.04 9.61 0.69
C ASN A 38 -11.48 9.15 -0.67
N MET A 39 -12.12 9.57 -1.76
CA MET A 39 -11.64 9.31 -3.13
C MET A 39 -10.18 9.71 -3.33
N ALA A 40 -9.73 10.80 -2.70
CA ALA A 40 -8.32 11.21 -2.77
C ALA A 40 -7.39 10.16 -2.13
N THR A 41 -7.73 9.69 -0.93
CA THR A 41 -6.98 8.66 -0.21
C THR A 41 -6.98 7.32 -0.96
N GLN A 42 -8.14 6.92 -1.50
CA GLN A 42 -8.24 5.72 -2.31
C GLN A 42 -7.31 5.78 -3.53
N ARG A 43 -7.31 6.89 -4.29
CA ARG A 43 -6.39 7.08 -5.42
C ARG A 43 -4.93 7.00 -4.99
N THR A 44 -4.60 7.55 -3.84
CA THR A 44 -3.25 7.44 -3.28
C THR A 44 -2.88 5.99 -2.96
N PHE A 45 -3.77 5.21 -2.36
CA PHE A 45 -3.52 3.78 -2.09
C PHE A 45 -3.44 2.94 -3.37
N GLU A 46 -4.24 3.25 -4.40
CA GLU A 46 -4.13 2.64 -5.73
C GLU A 46 -2.75 2.92 -6.36
N GLN A 47 -2.23 4.14 -6.23
CA GLN A 47 -0.89 4.49 -6.72
C GLN A 47 0.21 3.73 -5.99
N MET A 48 0.12 3.59 -4.67
CA MET A 48 1.06 2.78 -3.89
C MET A 48 1.02 1.31 -4.33
N ALA A 49 -0.18 0.76 -4.44
CA ALA A 49 -0.36 -0.62 -4.87
C ALA A 49 0.15 -0.84 -6.29
N THR A 50 -0.08 0.12 -7.19
CA THR A 50 0.45 0.11 -8.56
C THR A 50 1.97 0.11 -8.55
N ALA A 51 2.62 0.97 -7.77
CA ALA A 51 4.08 1.02 -7.70
C ALA A 51 4.70 -0.31 -7.23
N VAL A 52 4.03 -1.02 -6.31
CA VAL A 52 4.46 -2.35 -5.89
C VAL A 52 4.16 -3.41 -6.95
N ALA A 53 2.97 -3.38 -7.57
CA ALA A 53 2.58 -4.32 -8.60
C ALA A 53 3.50 -4.25 -9.83
N THR A 54 3.91 -3.05 -10.24
CA THR A 54 4.89 -2.82 -11.32
C THR A 54 6.34 -3.04 -10.90
N ARG A 55 6.59 -3.42 -9.64
CA ARG A 55 7.91 -3.62 -9.03
C ARG A 55 8.79 -2.37 -9.02
N ALA A 56 8.19 -1.18 -9.15
CA ALA A 56 8.89 0.09 -8.96
C ALA A 56 9.29 0.29 -7.48
N VAL A 57 8.50 -0.25 -6.54
CA VAL A 57 8.80 -0.24 -5.11
C VAL A 57 8.65 -1.65 -4.56
N GLN A 58 9.52 -2.06 -3.63
CA GLN A 58 9.45 -3.38 -3.01
C GLN A 58 8.20 -3.50 -2.11
N ALA A 59 7.52 -4.65 -2.11
CA ALA A 59 6.35 -4.89 -1.25
C ALA A 59 6.65 -4.71 0.25
N ALA A 60 7.88 -4.98 0.68
CA ALA A 60 8.32 -4.78 2.06
C ALA A 60 8.17 -3.31 2.53
N VAL A 61 8.32 -2.34 1.63
CA VAL A 61 8.15 -0.91 1.92
C VAL A 61 6.68 -0.61 2.24
N LEU A 62 5.75 -1.09 1.41
CA LEU A 62 4.32 -0.90 1.66
C LEU A 62 3.87 -1.62 2.95
N LEU A 63 4.41 -2.82 3.20
CA LEU A 63 4.16 -3.56 4.43
C LEU A 63 4.67 -2.81 5.68
N SER A 64 5.86 -2.21 5.62
CA SER A 64 6.41 -1.36 6.69
C SER A 64 5.51 -0.15 6.98
N CYS A 65 5.10 0.56 5.91
CA CYS A 65 4.21 1.72 6.02
C CYS A 65 2.86 1.35 6.65
N TRP A 66 2.28 0.21 6.25
CA TRP A 66 1.04 -0.31 6.82
C TRP A 66 1.21 -0.64 8.31
N ARG A 67 2.30 -1.32 8.71
CA ARG A 67 2.56 -1.62 10.13
C ARG A 67 2.69 -0.36 11.00
N GLN A 68 3.35 0.68 10.49
CA GLN A 68 3.44 1.97 11.18
C GLN A 68 2.05 2.60 11.36
N ALA A 69 1.20 2.55 10.33
CA ALA A 69 -0.15 3.08 10.37
C ALA A 69 -1.08 2.30 11.32
N MET A 70 -0.85 1.01 11.53
CA MET A 70 -1.63 0.17 12.46
C MET A 70 -1.12 0.25 13.91
N GLY A 71 -0.03 0.96 14.16
CA GLY A 71 0.54 1.09 15.50
C GLY A 71 -0.40 1.81 16.48
N PRO A 72 -0.31 1.54 17.79
CA PRO A 72 -1.23 2.07 18.81
C PRO A 72 -1.18 3.60 18.98
N ARG A 73 -0.17 4.26 18.40
CA ARG A 73 0.01 5.72 18.45
C ARG A 73 -0.51 6.44 17.19
N ALA A 74 -1.04 5.72 16.21
CA ALA A 74 -1.50 6.29 14.95
C ALA A 74 -2.94 6.81 15.08
N GLU A 75 -3.09 8.10 15.42
CA GLU A 75 -4.40 8.76 15.52
C GLU A 75 -5.09 8.89 14.15
N HIS A 76 -4.31 9.15 13.09
CA HIS A 76 -4.79 9.26 11.71
C HIS A 76 -4.09 8.24 10.81
N LYS A 77 -4.54 6.98 10.88
CA LYS A 77 -3.91 5.84 10.20
C LYS A 77 -3.61 6.10 8.72
N GLY A 78 -4.57 6.64 7.96
CA GLY A 78 -4.38 6.95 6.53
C GLY A 78 -3.25 7.96 6.31
N LYS A 79 -3.22 9.06 7.07
CA LYS A 79 -2.16 10.06 7.01
C LYS A 79 -0.80 9.48 7.41
N VAL A 80 -0.75 8.63 8.43
CA VAL A 80 0.49 7.96 8.88
C VAL A 80 1.03 7.07 7.76
N LEU A 81 0.17 6.30 7.09
CA LEU A 81 0.55 5.45 5.97
C LEU A 81 1.14 6.27 4.82
N VAL A 82 0.42 7.31 4.38
CA VAL A 82 0.88 8.19 3.28
C VAL A 82 2.20 8.88 3.64
N ALA A 83 2.34 9.34 4.88
CA ALA A 83 3.58 9.98 5.35
C ALA A 83 4.75 8.99 5.39
N ALA A 84 4.53 7.76 5.88
CA ALA A 84 5.55 6.70 5.88
C ALA A 84 5.98 6.35 4.45
N TRP A 85 5.01 6.19 3.55
CA TRP A 85 5.27 5.95 2.13
C TRP A 85 6.09 7.07 1.50
N GLY A 86 5.74 8.34 1.75
CA GLY A 86 6.48 9.49 1.24
C GLY A 86 7.95 9.55 1.71
N ARG A 87 8.28 8.94 2.85
CA ARG A 87 9.66 8.82 3.35
C ARG A 87 10.39 7.62 2.74
N GLU A 88 9.75 6.45 2.72
CA GLU A 88 10.40 5.18 2.38
C GLU A 88 10.40 4.85 0.89
N ALA A 89 9.41 5.30 0.11
CA ALA A 89 9.33 5.00 -1.32
C ALA A 89 10.27 5.89 -2.17
N ARG A 90 10.63 7.09 -1.69
CA ARG A 90 11.54 8.02 -2.37
C ARG A 90 12.88 7.41 -2.81
N PRO A 91 13.60 6.64 -1.99
CA PRO A 91 14.86 6.00 -2.41
C PRO A 91 14.68 4.87 -3.44
N HIS A 92 13.45 4.37 -3.65
CA HIS A 92 13.18 3.25 -4.55
C HIS A 92 12.60 3.68 -5.91
N ILE A 93 12.10 4.90 -6.03
CA ILE A 93 11.72 5.49 -7.31
C ILE A 93 13.01 5.96 -8.00
N THR A 94 13.74 5.04 -8.60
CA THR A 94 14.80 5.39 -9.54
C THR A 94 14.13 6.11 -10.72
N PRO A 95 14.46 7.37 -11.04
CA PRO A 95 14.02 7.93 -12.31
C PRO A 95 14.64 7.05 -13.39
N MET A 96 13.80 6.37 -14.17
CA MET A 96 14.25 5.84 -15.47
C MET A 96 14.74 7.06 -16.24
N ARG A 97 16.06 7.18 -16.37
CA ARG A 97 16.69 8.12 -17.30
C ARG A 97 16.21 7.71 -18.69
N CYS A 98 15.32 8.52 -19.27
CA CYS A 98 15.18 8.59 -20.73
C CYS A 98 16.43 9.25 -21.33
#